data_AF-A0A661THY2-F1
#
_entry.id   AF-A0A661THY2-F1
#
_cell.length_a   1.000
_cell.length_b   1.000
_cell.length_c   1.000
_cell.angle_alpha   90.00
_cell.angle_beta   90.00
_cell.angle_gamma   90.00
#
_symmetry.space_group_name_H-M   'P 1'
#
loop_
_entity.id
_entity.type
_entity.pdbx_description
1 polymer ?
#
loop_
_entity_poly.entity_id
_entity_poly.type
_entity_poly.pdbx_seq_one_letter_code
_entity_poly.pdbx_strand_id
1 'polypeptide(L)'
;LWQEPDYREKWMPAADRAMESAAFFIGEQNPRQHVELGHYWNMRAGQGWLPEEKRDAAMEKARLHYRKALALDPNNRRMAGEIEERIKKEQG
;
A
#
# COMPACT_ATOMS: atom_id res chain seq x y z
N LEU A 1 11.98 10.98 11.66
CA LEU A 1 10.96 9.95 11.41
C LEU A 1 11.50 8.53 11.60
N TRP A 2 12.16 7.84 10.66
CA TRP A 2 12.61 6.43 10.89
C TRP A 2 13.62 6.23 12.03
N GLN A 3 14.34 7.29 12.40
CA GLN A 3 15.30 7.34 13.51
C GLN A 3 14.63 7.65 14.86
N GLU A 4 13.32 7.90 14.90
CA GLU A 4 12.62 8.24 16.14
C GLU A 4 12.39 6.99 17.00
N PRO A 5 12.59 7.09 18.34
CA PRO A 5 12.47 5.93 19.22
C PRO A 5 11.09 5.27 19.17
N ASP A 6 10.03 6.07 19.00
CA ASP A 6 8.63 5.65 18.96
C ASP A 6 8.11 5.40 17.52
N TYR A 7 9.00 5.36 16.53
CA TYR A 7 8.63 5.17 15.13
C TYR A 7 7.76 3.94 14.90
N ARG A 8 8.18 2.79 15.44
CA ARG A 8 7.49 1.51 15.22
C ARG A 8 6.18 1.41 16.00
N GLU A 9 6.13 1.98 17.20
CA GLU A 9 5.05 1.76 18.15
C GLU A 9 3.96 2.83 18.05
N LYS A 10 4.30 4.02 17.56
CA LYS A 10 3.37 5.16 17.48
C LYS A 10 3.18 5.65 16.06
N TRP A 11 4.25 6.00 15.37
CA TRP A 11 4.14 6.69 14.08
C TRP A 11 3.70 5.76 12.94
N MET A 12 4.20 4.52 12.92
CA MET A 12 3.74 3.53 11.93
C MET A 12 2.26 3.15 12.10
N PRO A 13 1.76 2.82 13.31
CA PRO A 13 0.33 2.61 13.51
C PRO A 13 -0.53 3.84 13.20
N ALA A 14 -0.03 5.06 13.46
CA ALA A 14 -0.74 6.28 13.09
C ALA A 14 -0.84 6.43 11.57
N ALA A 15 0.24 6.14 10.84
CA ALA A 15 0.24 6.11 9.38
C ALA A 15 -0.73 5.05 8.83
N ASP A 16 -0.76 3.85 9.43
CA ASP A 16 -1.68 2.78 9.01
C ASP A 16 -3.14 3.28 9.09
N ARG A 17 -3.53 3.87 10.23
CA ARG A 17 -4.88 4.44 10.42
C ARG A 17 -5.19 5.58 9.45
N ALA A 18 -4.20 6.43 9.16
CA ALA A 18 -4.37 7.52 8.21
C ALA A 18 -4.64 6.98 6.79
N MET A 19 -3.94 5.92 6.39
CA MET A 19 -4.12 5.29 5.08
C MET A 19 -5.43 4.51 4.98
N GLU A 20 -5.88 3.86 6.06
CA GLU A 20 -7.21 3.27 6.15
C GLU A 20 -8.32 4.32 6.04
N SER A 21 -8.14 5.46 6.72
CA SER A 21 -9.07 6.59 6.63
C SER A 21 -9.07 7.19 5.22
N ALA A 22 -7.90 7.36 4.61
CA ALA A 22 -7.78 7.83 3.25
C ALA A 22 -8.52 6.91 2.28
N ALA A 23 -8.33 5.58 2.40
CA ALA A 23 -9.07 4.61 1.61
C ALA A 23 -10.60 4.73 1.74
N PHE A 24 -11.09 5.11 2.93
CA PHE A 24 -12.51 5.37 3.18
C PHE A 24 -13.00 6.68 2.54
N PHE A 25 -12.25 7.78 2.71
CA PHE A 25 -12.67 9.12 2.28
C PHE A 25 -12.46 9.43 0.80
N ILE A 26 -11.46 8.83 0.17
CA ILE A 26 -11.10 9.10 -1.23
C ILE A 26 -12.24 8.71 -2.19
N GLY A 27 -13.11 7.79 -1.78
CA GLY A 27 -14.13 7.22 -2.66
C GLY A 27 -13.49 6.36 -3.75
N GLU A 28 -14.26 5.42 -4.30
CA GLU A 28 -13.73 4.38 -5.20
C GLU A 28 -13.36 4.89 -6.61
N GLN A 29 -13.11 6.18 -6.84
CA GLN A 29 -13.12 6.75 -8.19
C GLN A 29 -11.79 7.27 -8.72
N ASN A 30 -10.73 7.36 -7.90
CA ASN A 30 -9.43 7.85 -8.37
C ASN A 30 -8.38 6.72 -8.48
N PRO A 31 -8.05 6.27 -9.69
CA PRO A 31 -7.05 5.21 -9.90
C PRO A 31 -5.69 5.53 -9.30
N ARG A 32 -5.21 6.78 -9.40
CA ARG A 32 -3.87 7.15 -8.91
C ARG A 32 -3.79 7.06 -7.39
N GLN A 33 -4.84 7.48 -6.69
CA GLN A 33 -4.87 7.38 -5.23
C GLN A 33 -4.88 5.92 -4.76
N HIS A 34 -5.56 5.02 -5.49
CA HIS A 34 -5.45 3.58 -5.26
C HIS A 34 -4.02 3.07 -5.50
N VAL A 35 -3.30 3.56 -6.51
CA VAL A 35 -1.87 3.20 -6.69
C VAL A 35 -1.03 3.63 -5.49
N GLU A 36 -1.19 4.85 -4.98
CA GLU A 36 -0.43 5.34 -3.81
C GLU A 36 -0.74 4.55 -2.53
N LEU A 37 -2.02 4.20 -2.29
CA LEU A 37 -2.40 3.34 -1.18
C LEU A 37 -1.79 1.94 -1.33
N GLY A 38 -1.78 1.40 -2.54
CA GLY A 38 -1.11 0.13 -2.83
C GLY A 38 0.39 0.19 -2.54
N HIS A 39 1.07 1.27 -2.94
CA HIS A 39 2.48 1.49 -2.66
C HIS A 39 2.78 1.51 -1.16
N TYR A 40 1.97 2.22 -0.40
CA TYR A 40 2.10 2.28 1.05
C TYR A 40 2.02 0.87 1.66
N TRP A 41 0.97 0.13 1.37
CA TRP A 41 0.76 -1.20 1.96
C TRP A 41 1.81 -2.22 1.50
N ASN A 42 2.31 -2.11 0.27
CA ASN A 42 3.41 -2.93 -0.21
C ASN A 42 4.71 -2.67 0.56
N MET A 43 5.04 -1.38 0.80
CA MET A 43 6.14 -0.99 1.68
C MET A 43 5.94 -1.48 3.12
N ARG A 44 4.69 -1.50 3.63
CA ARG A 44 4.37 -2.05 4.95
C ARG A 44 4.63 -3.55 5.03
N ALA A 45 4.30 -4.30 3.97
CA ALA A 45 4.54 -5.74 3.90
C ALA A 45 6.04 -6.09 3.94
N GLY A 46 6.92 -5.24 3.38
CA GLY A 46 8.37 -5.43 3.41
C GLY A 46 9.05 -5.19 4.76
N GLN A 47 8.32 -4.77 5.80
CA GLN A 47 8.93 -4.45 7.10
C GLN A 47 9.25 -5.72 7.90
N GLY A 48 10.52 -6.11 7.94
CA GLY A 48 10.98 -7.36 8.56
C GLY A 48 10.66 -7.53 10.06
N TRP A 49 10.43 -6.44 10.79
CA TRP A 49 10.03 -6.47 12.22
C TRP A 49 8.54 -6.67 12.45
N LEU A 50 7.71 -6.61 11.40
CA LEU A 50 6.31 -6.98 11.53
C LEU A 50 6.20 -8.52 11.60
N PRO A 51 5.31 -9.04 12.47
CA PRO A 51 4.86 -10.41 12.39
C PRO A 51 4.38 -10.78 10.99
N GLU A 52 4.59 -12.03 10.59
CA GLU A 52 4.27 -12.53 9.25
C GLU A 52 2.81 -12.27 8.87
N GLU A 53 1.89 -12.53 9.79
CA GLU A 53 0.45 -12.31 9.58
C GLU A 53 0.11 -10.85 9.26
N LYS A 54 0.87 -9.90 9.83
CA LYS A 54 0.68 -8.47 9.56
C LYS A 54 1.28 -8.06 8.22
N ARG A 55 2.37 -8.70 7.80
CA ARG A 55 2.97 -8.47 6.47
C ARG A 55 2.04 -9.01 5.38
N ASP A 56 1.45 -10.17 5.59
CA ASP A 56 0.50 -10.78 4.67
C ASP A 56 -0.78 -9.93 4.54
N ALA A 57 -1.34 -9.48 5.66
CA ALA A 57 -2.48 -8.58 5.65
C ALA A 57 -2.19 -7.26 4.92
N ALA A 58 -0.98 -6.69 5.08
CA ALA A 58 -0.56 -5.52 4.34
C ALA A 58 -0.43 -5.81 2.83
N MET A 59 0.14 -6.95 2.45
CA MET A 59 0.25 -7.36 1.05
C MET A 59 -1.14 -7.56 0.41
N GLU A 60 -2.11 -8.12 1.15
CA GLU A 60 -3.48 -8.24 0.69
C GLU A 60 -4.13 -6.88 0.43
N LYS A 61 -3.96 -5.92 1.35
CA LYS A 61 -4.42 -4.53 1.16
C LYS A 61 -3.76 -3.89 -0.07
N ALA A 62 -2.46 -4.09 -0.28
CA ALA A 62 -1.77 -3.58 -1.45
C ALA A 62 -2.41 -4.11 -2.75
N ARG A 63 -2.60 -5.43 -2.84
CA ARG A 63 -3.25 -6.09 -3.99
C ARG A 63 -4.69 -5.62 -4.20
N LEU A 64 -5.45 -5.38 -3.13
CA LEU A 64 -6.80 -4.82 -3.21
C LEU A 64 -6.78 -3.45 -3.89
N HIS A 65 -5.92 -2.55 -3.44
CA HIS A 65 -5.85 -1.20 -4.00
C HIS A 65 -5.36 -1.21 -5.46
N TYR A 66 -4.34 -1.99 -5.79
CA TYR A 66 -3.89 -2.12 -7.18
C TYR A 66 -4.97 -2.67 -8.11
N ARG A 67 -5.74 -3.68 -7.68
CA ARG A 67 -6.89 -4.19 -8.45
C ARG A 67 -7.95 -3.11 -8.67
N LYS A 68 -8.25 -2.30 -7.66
CA LYS A 68 -9.18 -1.17 -7.81
C LYS A 68 -8.66 -0.12 -8.79
N ALA A 69 -7.37 0.22 -8.73
CA ALA A 69 -6.77 1.16 -9.69
C ALA A 69 -6.92 0.67 -11.13
N LEU A 70 -6.56 -0.59 -11.40
CA LEU A 70 -6.68 -1.22 -12.72
C LEU A 70 -8.14 -1.34 -13.18
N ALA A 71 -9.09 -1.55 -12.28
CA ALA A 71 -10.50 -1.59 -12.63
C ALA A 71 -11.05 -0.22 -13.05
N LEU A 72 -10.53 0.86 -12.46
CA LEU A 72 -10.97 2.23 -12.76
C LEU A 72 -10.33 2.80 -14.03
N ASP A 73 -9.11 2.40 -14.34
CA ASP A 73 -8.39 2.85 -15.54
C ASP A 73 -7.68 1.66 -16.23
N PRO A 74 -8.45 0.73 -16.84
CA PRO A 74 -7.92 -0.52 -17.38
C PRO A 74 -7.01 -0.35 -18.60
N ASN A 75 -7.06 0.82 -19.27
CA ASN A 75 -6.28 1.07 -20.48
C ASN A 75 -4.95 1.79 -20.20
N ASN A 76 -4.68 2.17 -18.95
CA ASN A 76 -3.47 2.87 -18.56
C ASN A 76 -2.30 1.91 -18.33
N ARG A 77 -1.65 1.56 -19.45
CA ARG A 77 -0.49 0.64 -19.47
C ARG A 77 0.68 1.12 -18.62
N ARG A 78 0.87 2.43 -18.49
CA ARG A 78 1.94 3.00 -17.64
C ARG A 78 1.70 2.68 -16.18
N MET A 79 0.47 2.90 -15.70
CA MET A 79 0.07 2.57 -14.33
C MET A 79 0.16 1.05 -14.07
N ALA A 80 -0.27 0.23 -15.02
CA ALA A 80 -0.15 -1.22 -14.91
C ALA A 80 1.32 -1.66 -14.78
N GLY A 81 2.22 -1.11 -15.59
CA GLY A 81 3.66 -1.37 -15.49
C GLY A 81 4.25 -0.97 -14.14
N GLU A 82 3.90 0.21 -13.63
CA GLU A 82 4.33 0.68 -12.30
C GLU A 82 3.92 -0.29 -11.18
N ILE A 83 2.67 -0.77 -11.21
CA ILE A 83 2.14 -1.75 -10.26
C ILE A 83 2.90 -3.06 -10.34
N GLU A 84 3.13 -3.59 -11.55
CA GLU A 84 3.84 -4.85 -11.75
C GLU A 84 5.29 -4.81 -11.26
N GLU A 85 6.02 -3.75 -11.61
CA GLU A 85 7.40 -3.54 -11.16
C GLU A 85 7.47 -3.52 -9.62
N ARG A 86 6.51 -2.84 -9.00
CA ARG A 86 6.47 -2.69 -7.56
C ARG A 86 6.19 -4.00 -6.82
N ILE A 87 5.29 -4.83 -7.34
CA ILE A 87 4.98 -6.14 -6.76
C ILE A 87 6.20 -7.08 -6.87
N LYS A 88 6.94 -7.03 -7.99
CA LYS A 88 8.13 -7.87 -8.20
C LYS A 88 9.28 -7.50 -7.28
N LYS A 89 9.52 -6.20 -7.05
CA LYS A 89 10.68 -5.71 -6.28
C LYS A 89 10.67 -6.12 -4.79
N GLU A 90 9.51 -6.31 -4.19
CA GLU A 90 9.40 -6.70 -2.77
C GLU A 90 9.21 -8.22 -2.55
N GLN A 91 9.16 -9.02 -3.63
CA GLN A 91 9.06 -10.49 -3.58
C GLN A 91 10.39 -11.22 -3.84
N GLY A 92 11.42 -10.51 -4.27
CA GLY A 92 12.78 -11.03 -4.48
C GLY A 92 13.74 -10.50 -3.43
#